data_AF-A0A2V9YIA5-F1
#
_entry.id   AF-A0A2V9YIA5-F1
#
_cell.length_a   1.000
_cell.length_b   1.000
_cell.length_c   1.000
_cell.angle_alpha   90.00
_cell.angle_beta   90.00
_cell.angle_gamma   90.00
#
_symmetry.space_group_name_H-M   'P 1'
#
loop_
_entity.id
_entity.type
_entity.pdbx_description
1 polymer ?
#
loop_
_entity_poly.entity_id
_entity_poly.type
_entity_poly.pdbx_seq_one_letter_code
_entity_poly.pdbx_strand_id
1 'polypeptide(L)'
;MRLNENQNLERILESAVVVSWVDLMRGAQSGLIHIEYGFAPSGTLDYLQVWSSITRGHWLLACAYWMSASKFHGTGVHFENGYQSEGLAHILELVMQHQNAFVLPPDRGRQGLLQIPTPTQEEITAAAASVSEAFDRLGSMLAQPVLV
;
A
#
# COMPACT_ATOMS: atom_id res chain seq x y z
N MET A 1 -25.24 8.48 4.73
CA MET A 1 -24.12 8.13 5.61
C MET A 1 -23.02 7.57 4.72
N ARG A 2 -22.04 8.39 4.31
CA ARG A 2 -20.87 7.88 3.57
C ARG A 2 -19.96 7.27 4.63
N LEU A 3 -19.87 5.95 4.68
CA LEU A 3 -18.79 5.29 5.42
C LEU A 3 -17.48 5.86 4.87
N ASN A 4 -16.67 6.45 5.76
CA ASN A 4 -15.45 7.19 5.43
C ASN A 4 -14.66 6.49 4.31
N GLU A 5 -14.61 7.09 3.12
CA GLU A 5 -13.85 6.57 1.97
C GLU A 5 -12.36 6.43 2.33
N ASN A 6 -11.87 7.21 3.31
CA ASN A 6 -10.54 7.13 3.93
C ASN A 6 -10.28 5.84 4.72
N GLN A 7 -11.28 5.00 4.94
CA GLN A 7 -11.13 3.72 5.64
C GLN A 7 -10.94 2.54 4.67
N ASN A 8 -10.99 2.76 3.37
CA ASN A 8 -10.83 1.71 2.39
C ASN A 8 -9.34 1.33 2.24
N LEU A 9 -9.06 0.01 2.26
CA LEU A 9 -7.71 -0.52 2.13
C LEU A 9 -7.04 -0.13 0.79
N GLU A 10 -7.76 -0.24 -0.32
CA GLU A 10 -7.25 0.12 -1.64
C GLU A 10 -6.91 1.61 -1.72
N ARG A 11 -7.70 2.47 -1.07
CA ARG A 11 -7.43 3.91 -1.01
C ARG A 11 -6.17 4.26 -0.21
N ILE A 12 -5.92 3.57 0.91
CA ILE A 12 -4.69 3.82 1.68
C ILE A 12 -3.46 3.27 0.94
N LEU A 13 -3.59 2.14 0.23
CA LEU A 13 -2.52 1.60 -0.62
C LEU A 13 -2.21 2.51 -1.81
N GLU A 14 -3.24 3.04 -2.47
CA GLU A 14 -3.10 4.07 -3.51
C GLU A 14 -2.39 5.31 -2.95
N SER A 15 -2.82 5.81 -1.79
CA SER A 15 -2.21 6.98 -1.14
C SER A 15 -0.73 6.72 -0.79
N ALA A 16 -0.39 5.53 -0.30
CA ALA A 16 0.97 5.14 0.02
C ALA A 16 1.91 5.22 -1.20
N VAL A 17 1.44 4.73 -2.34
CA VAL A 17 2.17 4.81 -3.62
C VAL A 17 2.29 6.25 -4.10
N VAL A 18 1.21 7.04 -4.03
CA VAL A 18 1.21 8.45 -4.46
C VAL A 18 2.19 9.29 -3.64
N VAL A 19 2.24 9.11 -2.32
CA VAL A 19 3.21 9.81 -1.47
C VAL A 19 4.65 9.37 -1.76
N SER A 20 4.83 8.10 -2.12
CA SER A 20 6.14 7.50 -2.43
C SER A 20 6.50 7.59 -3.92
N TRP A 21 5.77 8.40 -4.70
CA TRP A 21 5.85 8.43 -6.16
C TRP A 21 7.26 8.75 -6.66
N VAL A 22 7.94 9.71 -6.03
CA VAL A 22 9.29 10.14 -6.43
C VAL A 22 10.29 8.98 -6.35
N ASP A 23 10.24 8.19 -5.27
CA ASP A 23 11.10 7.03 -5.07
C ASP A 23 10.80 5.92 -6.09
N LEU A 24 9.50 5.67 -6.32
CA LEU A 24 9.00 4.63 -7.23
C LEU A 24 9.16 4.97 -8.72
N MET A 25 9.37 6.24 -9.06
CA MET A 25 9.63 6.70 -10.42
C MET A 25 11.11 6.92 -10.71
N ARG A 26 11.99 6.84 -9.70
CA ARG A 26 13.45 6.99 -9.85
C ARG A 26 13.86 8.25 -10.64
N GLY A 27 13.14 9.34 -10.41
CA GLY A 27 13.36 10.63 -11.07
C GLY A 27 12.72 10.79 -12.46
N ALA A 28 11.97 9.81 -12.96
CA ALA A 28 11.19 10.00 -14.18
C ALA A 28 9.95 10.88 -13.93
N GLN A 29 9.58 11.66 -14.96
CA GLN A 29 8.51 12.66 -14.85
C GLN A 29 7.11 12.05 -14.92
N SER A 30 6.96 10.91 -15.59
CA SER A 30 5.67 10.24 -15.75
C SER A 30 5.84 8.73 -15.92
N GLY A 31 4.76 8.02 -15.64
CA GLY A 31 4.68 6.58 -15.75
C GLY A 31 3.40 6.04 -15.14
N LEU A 32 3.41 4.74 -14.91
CA LEU A 32 2.29 4.01 -14.33
C LEU A 32 2.82 3.09 -13.24
N ILE A 33 2.16 3.10 -12.08
CA ILE A 33 2.41 2.13 -11.02
C ILE A 33 1.18 1.24 -10.93
N HIS A 34 1.38 -0.05 -10.65
CA HIS A 34 0.28 -0.90 -10.24
C HIS A 34 0.61 -1.67 -8.96
N ILE A 35 -0.44 -1.94 -8.21
CA ILE A 35 -0.40 -2.74 -6.99
C ILE A 35 -1.16 -4.01 -7.28
N GLU A 36 -0.49 -5.15 -7.15
CA GLU A 36 -1.11 -6.47 -7.19
C GLU A 36 -1.17 -7.04 -5.78
N TYR A 37 -2.30 -7.62 -5.39
CA TYR A 37 -2.44 -8.23 -4.08
C TYR A 37 -3.36 -9.44 -4.10
N GLY A 38 -3.13 -10.33 -3.15
CA GLY A 38 -3.94 -11.53 -2.96
C GLY A 38 -4.35 -11.69 -1.51
N PHE A 39 -5.41 -12.45 -1.30
CA PHE A 39 -5.98 -12.71 0.02
C PHE A 39 -5.64 -14.12 0.49
N ALA A 40 -5.39 -14.25 1.78
CA ALA A 40 -5.35 -15.53 2.47
C ALA A 40 -6.78 -16.07 2.66
N PRO A 41 -6.96 -17.37 2.95
CA PRO A 41 -8.27 -17.93 3.26
C PRO A 41 -8.98 -17.28 4.46
N SER A 42 -8.24 -16.60 5.34
CA SER A 42 -8.78 -15.78 6.44
C SER A 42 -9.54 -14.53 5.97
N GLY A 43 -9.35 -14.12 4.70
CA GLY A 43 -9.94 -12.91 4.14
C GLY A 43 -9.13 -11.63 4.39
N THR A 44 -7.92 -11.74 4.92
CA THR A 44 -6.92 -10.65 4.94
C THR A 44 -6.00 -10.76 3.73
N LEU A 45 -5.35 -9.67 3.34
CA LEU A 45 -4.25 -9.72 2.38
C LEU A 45 -3.17 -10.68 2.88
N ASP A 46 -2.71 -11.55 1.99
CA ASP A 46 -1.57 -12.44 2.20
C ASP A 46 -0.28 -11.78 1.69
N TYR A 47 -0.39 -11.08 0.56
CA TYR A 47 0.72 -10.42 -0.08
C TYR A 47 0.28 -9.20 -0.87
N LEU A 48 1.26 -8.34 -1.15
CA LEU A 48 1.15 -7.19 -2.02
C LEU A 48 2.45 -7.03 -2.82
N GLN A 49 2.35 -6.64 -4.08
CA GLN A 49 3.45 -6.31 -4.97
C GLN A 49 3.21 -4.96 -5.62
N VAL A 50 4.21 -4.09 -5.58
CA VAL A 50 4.18 -2.78 -6.25
C VAL A 50 5.10 -2.85 -7.44
N TRP A 51 4.57 -2.62 -8.64
CA TRP A 51 5.40 -2.55 -9.83
C TRP A 51 5.32 -1.19 -10.49
N SER A 52 6.45 -0.77 -11.03
CA SER A 52 6.63 0.52 -11.68
C SER A 52 6.92 0.35 -13.16
N SER A 53 6.25 1.15 -13.98
CA SER A 53 6.48 1.30 -15.41
C SER A 53 6.90 2.72 -15.73
N ILE A 54 8.21 2.92 -15.72
CA ILE A 54 8.86 4.18 -16.13
C ILE A 54 9.00 4.27 -17.65
N THR A 55 9.26 3.12 -18.28
CA THR A 55 9.34 3.01 -19.75
C THR A 55 8.13 2.22 -20.23
N ARG A 56 7.41 2.76 -21.22
CA ARG A 56 6.18 2.15 -21.73
C ARG A 56 6.42 0.68 -22.11
N GLY A 57 5.59 -0.21 -21.54
CA GLY A 57 5.63 -1.65 -21.82
C GLY A 57 6.64 -2.43 -20.99
N HIS A 58 7.45 -1.75 -20.17
CA HIS A 58 8.39 -2.39 -19.25
C HIS A 58 7.91 -2.20 -17.80
N TRP A 59 7.79 -3.32 -17.09
CA TRP A 59 7.40 -3.35 -15.68
C TRP A 59 8.55 -3.90 -14.86
N LEU A 60 8.88 -3.21 -13.77
CA LEU A 60 9.84 -3.67 -12.79
C LEU A 60 9.16 -3.76 -11.43
N LEU A 61 9.35 -4.89 -10.74
CA LEU A 61 8.91 -5.04 -9.35
C LEU A 61 9.72 -4.06 -8.50
N ALA A 62 9.05 -3.10 -7.87
CA ALA A 62 9.69 -2.15 -6.97
C ALA A 62 9.83 -2.76 -5.58
N CYS A 63 8.74 -3.32 -5.04
CA CYS A 63 8.77 -4.06 -3.80
C CYS A 63 7.65 -5.10 -3.70
N ALA A 64 7.85 -6.09 -2.85
CA ALA A 64 6.82 -7.00 -2.40
C ALA A 64 6.69 -6.92 -0.87
N TYR A 65 5.48 -7.15 -0.37
CA TYR A 65 5.19 -7.37 1.04
C TYR A 65 4.53 -8.73 1.19
N TRP A 66 5.00 -9.52 2.16
CA TRP A 66 4.41 -10.81 2.51
C TRP A 66 4.03 -10.87 3.98
N MET A 67 2.81 -11.31 4.30
CA MET A 67 2.38 -11.50 5.68
C MET A 67 3.10 -12.67 6.36
N SER A 68 3.52 -13.68 5.60
CA SER A 68 4.19 -14.87 6.10
C SER A 68 5.42 -15.22 5.27
N ALA A 69 6.48 -15.68 5.94
CA ALA A 69 7.68 -16.16 5.28
C ALA A 69 7.43 -17.53 4.63
N SER A 70 8.12 -17.78 3.52
CA SER A 70 8.16 -19.07 2.84
C SER A 70 9.61 -19.44 2.48
N LYS A 71 9.79 -20.52 1.71
CA LYS A 71 11.11 -20.86 1.16
C LYS A 71 11.60 -19.85 0.13
N PHE A 72 10.72 -19.04 -0.44
CA PHE A 72 11.02 -18.15 -1.57
C PHE A 72 11.06 -16.67 -1.18
N HIS A 73 10.45 -16.28 -0.06
CA HIS A 73 10.37 -14.90 0.40
C HIS A 73 10.34 -14.81 1.93
N GLY A 74 10.87 -13.71 2.47
CA GLY A 74 10.73 -13.36 3.89
C GLY A 74 9.35 -12.75 4.21
N THR A 75 9.10 -12.52 5.49
CA THR A 75 7.97 -11.69 5.96
C THR A 75 8.33 -10.21 5.88
N GLY A 76 7.33 -9.36 5.64
CA GLY A 76 7.48 -7.91 5.59
C GLY A 76 7.81 -7.40 4.20
N VAL A 77 8.24 -6.14 4.12
CA VAL A 77 8.60 -5.48 2.87
C VAL A 77 9.99 -5.91 2.37
N HIS A 78 10.09 -6.17 1.07
CA HIS A 78 11.34 -6.41 0.38
C HIS A 78 11.37 -5.60 -0.93
N PHE A 79 12.39 -4.77 -1.11
CA PHE A 79 12.58 -4.03 -2.36
C PHE A 79 13.44 -4.82 -3.34
N GLU A 80 13.12 -4.65 -4.62
CA GLU A 80 13.75 -5.36 -5.73
C GLU A 80 14.29 -4.35 -6.76
N ASN A 81 15.09 -4.82 -7.72
CA ASN A 81 15.52 -4.02 -8.87
C ASN A 81 16.19 -2.66 -8.53
N GLY A 82 16.79 -2.57 -7.35
CA GLY A 82 17.47 -1.37 -6.84
C GLY A 82 16.53 -0.25 -6.38
N TYR A 83 15.23 -0.53 -6.22
CA TYR A 83 14.29 0.39 -5.58
C TYR A 83 14.53 0.44 -4.07
N GLN A 84 14.23 1.60 -3.46
CA GLN A 84 14.24 1.81 -2.02
C GLN A 84 13.26 2.94 -1.72
N SER A 85 12.47 2.81 -0.64
CA SER A 85 11.66 3.91 -0.10
C SER A 85 11.34 3.62 1.36
N GLU A 86 11.95 4.37 2.27
CA GLU A 86 11.71 4.23 3.71
C GLU A 86 10.26 4.58 4.08
N GLY A 87 9.73 5.64 3.46
CA GLY A 87 8.34 6.05 3.64
C GLY A 87 7.36 4.96 3.23
N LEU A 88 7.54 4.39 2.02
CA LEU A 88 6.68 3.31 1.55
C LEU A 88 6.78 2.07 2.43
N ALA A 89 8.00 1.68 2.83
CA ALA A 89 8.23 0.55 3.71
C ALA A 89 7.42 0.68 5.01
N HIS A 90 7.51 1.85 5.64
CA HIS A 90 6.83 2.11 6.90
C HIS A 90 5.31 2.11 6.76
N ILE A 91 4.78 2.74 5.70
CA ILE A 91 3.34 2.76 5.44
C ILE A 91 2.81 1.35 5.16
N LEU A 92 3.50 0.58 4.31
CA LEU A 92 3.09 -0.79 3.99
C LEU A 92 3.13 -1.69 5.23
N GLU A 93 4.17 -1.63 6.05
CA GLU A 93 4.23 -2.39 7.30
C GLU A 93 3.04 -2.07 8.20
N LEU A 94 2.75 -0.79 8.41
CA LEU A 94 1.67 -0.36 9.29
C LEU A 94 0.30 -0.79 8.75
N VAL A 95 0.04 -0.60 7.46
CA VAL A 95 -1.22 -0.99 6.80
C VAL A 95 -1.41 -2.51 6.82
N MET A 96 -0.36 -3.26 6.47
CA MET A 96 -0.42 -4.72 6.35
C MET A 96 -0.54 -5.41 7.72
N GLN A 97 0.05 -4.87 8.79
CA GLN A 97 -0.09 -5.39 10.15
C GLN A 97 -1.46 -5.06 10.78
N HIS A 98 -2.12 -3.98 10.33
CA HIS A 98 -3.38 -3.49 10.91
C HIS A 98 -4.53 -3.47 9.91
N GLN A 99 -4.60 -4.47 9.03
CA GLN A 99 -5.62 -4.55 7.97
C GLN A 99 -7.06 -4.51 8.51
N ASN A 100 -7.29 -4.98 9.73
CA ASN A 100 -8.59 -4.93 10.40
C ASN A 100 -9.09 -3.51 10.73
N ALA A 101 -8.20 -2.51 10.68
CA ALA A 101 -8.58 -1.10 10.82
C ALA A 101 -9.18 -0.51 9.53
N PHE A 102 -9.08 -1.24 8.42
CA PHE A 102 -9.53 -0.85 7.09
C PHE A 102 -10.68 -1.74 6.60
N VAL A 103 -11.51 -1.16 5.74
CA VAL A 103 -12.52 -1.88 4.99
C VAL A 103 -11.82 -2.60 3.83
N LEU A 104 -11.76 -3.92 3.94
CA LEU A 104 -11.25 -4.82 2.90
C LEU A 104 -12.24 -4.92 1.72
N PRO A 105 -11.75 -5.11 0.49
CA PRO A 105 -12.60 -5.35 -0.68
C PRO A 105 -13.55 -6.55 -0.48
N PRO A 106 -14.75 -6.53 -1.08
CA PRO A 106 -15.74 -7.59 -0.92
C PRO A 106 -15.36 -8.88 -1.68
N ASP A 107 -14.68 -8.77 -2.82
CA ASP A 107 -14.30 -9.92 -3.65
C ASP A 107 -12.91 -10.48 -3.28
N ARG A 108 -12.85 -11.16 -2.13
CA ARG A 108 -11.61 -11.72 -1.56
C ARG A 108 -11.18 -13.04 -2.20
N GLY A 109 -11.97 -13.56 -3.14
CA GLY A 109 -11.66 -14.80 -3.86
C GLY A 109 -10.77 -14.57 -5.09
N ARG A 110 -10.45 -13.32 -5.41
CA ARG A 110 -9.67 -12.93 -6.59
C ARG A 110 -8.46 -12.09 -6.19
N GLN A 111 -7.45 -12.12 -7.05
CA GLN A 111 -6.36 -11.17 -6.99
C GLN A 111 -6.89 -9.77 -7.33
N GLY A 112 -6.51 -8.79 -6.53
CA GLY A 112 -6.82 -7.39 -6.76
C GLY A 112 -5.70 -6.69 -7.51
N LEU A 113 -6.07 -5.66 -8.27
CA LEU A 113 -5.17 -4.85 -9.08
C LEU A 113 -5.59 -3.38 -8.99
N LEU A 114 -4.68 -2.51 -8.57
CA LEU A 114 -4.84 -1.05 -8.64
C LEU A 114 -3.88 -0.49 -9.66
N GLN A 115 -4.35 0.40 -10.53
CA GLN A 115 -3.51 1.12 -11.49
C GLN A 115 -3.52 2.60 -11.15
N ILE A 116 -2.32 3.16 -10.96
CA ILE A 116 -2.10 4.48 -10.42
C ILE A 116 -1.30 5.27 -11.45
N PRO A 117 -1.94 6.16 -12.22
CA PRO A 117 -1.25 7.01 -13.18
C PRO A 117 -0.43 8.07 -12.44
N THR A 118 0.31 8.87 -13.22
CA THR A 118 1.10 9.97 -12.66
C THR A 118 0.20 10.94 -11.90
N PRO A 119 0.41 11.12 -10.58
CA PRO A 119 -0.47 11.92 -9.74
C PRO A 119 -0.21 13.41 -9.96
N THR A 120 -1.26 14.19 -9.78
CA THR A 120 -1.22 15.65 -9.70
C THR A 120 -0.72 16.11 -8.32
N GLN A 121 -0.31 17.38 -8.22
CA GLN A 121 0.11 17.95 -6.94
C GLN A 121 -1.00 17.95 -5.88
N GLU A 122 -2.26 18.10 -6.32
CA GLU A 122 -3.43 18.03 -5.45
C GLU A 122 -3.61 16.62 -4.89
N GLU A 123 -3.51 15.59 -5.74
CA GLU A 123 -3.58 14.19 -5.32
C GLU A 123 -2.42 13.80 -4.38
N ILE A 124 -1.21 14.30 -4.63
CA ILE A 124 -0.07 14.10 -3.71
C ILE A 124 -0.38 14.69 -2.33
N THR A 125 -0.93 15.90 -2.29
CA THR A 125 -1.28 16.58 -1.03
C THR A 125 -2.39 15.84 -0.29
N ALA A 126 -3.42 15.40 -1.01
CA ALA A 126 -4.53 14.63 -0.45
C ALA A 126 -4.08 13.25 0.05
N ALA A 127 -3.22 12.56 -0.68
CA ALA A 127 -2.65 11.28 -0.28
C ALA A 127 -1.79 11.41 0.99
N ALA A 128 -0.98 12.47 1.09
CA ALA A 128 -0.20 12.74 2.31
C ALA A 128 -1.10 12.96 3.53
N ALA A 129 -2.18 13.72 3.38
CA ALA A 129 -3.17 13.93 4.45
C ALA A 129 -3.87 12.61 4.83
N SER A 130 -4.26 11.80 3.84
CA SER A 130 -4.90 10.48 4.03
C SER A 130 -4.00 9.51 4.81
N VAL A 131 -2.71 9.44 4.45
CA VAL A 131 -1.72 8.62 5.18
C VAL A 131 -1.55 9.12 6.61
N SER A 132 -1.41 10.44 6.81
CA SER A 132 -1.29 11.02 8.16
C SER A 132 -2.51 10.69 9.03
N GLU A 133 -3.72 10.85 8.50
CA GLU A 133 -4.96 10.56 9.22
C GLU A 133 -5.05 9.08 9.61
N ALA A 134 -4.67 8.17 8.71
CA ALA A 134 -4.65 6.73 8.99
C ALA A 134 -3.67 6.38 10.12
N PHE A 135 -2.50 7.04 10.14
CA PHE A 135 -1.49 6.86 11.18
C PHE A 135 -1.95 7.38 12.53
N ASP A 136 -2.50 8.59 12.59
CA ASP A 136 -3.01 9.20 13.83
C ASP A 136 -4.13 8.35 14.43
N ARG A 137 -5.01 7.82 13.58
CA ARG A 137 -6.09 6.92 13.99
C ARG A 137 -5.54 5.61 14.57
N LEU A 138 -4.58 4.98 13.89
CA LEU A 138 -3.98 3.73 14.36
C LEU A 138 -3.22 3.94 15.68
N GLY A 139 -2.47 5.05 15.81
CA GLY A 139 -1.85 5.44 17.08
C GLY A 139 -2.88 5.62 18.19
N SER A 140 -4.01 6.25 17.90
CA SER A 140 -5.11 6.43 18.86
C SER A 140 -5.77 5.11 19.26
N MET A 141 -5.96 4.17 18.31
CA MET A 141 -6.53 2.84 18.60
C MET A 141 -5.62 2.01 19.49
N LEU A 142 -4.30 2.09 19.28
CA LEU A 142 -3.31 1.36 20.08
C LEU A 142 -3.13 1.97 21.48
N ALA A 143 -3.43 3.26 21.66
CA ALA A 143 -3.32 3.97 22.94
C ALA A 143 -4.55 3.79 23.87
N GLN A 144 -5.64 3.17 23.40
CA GLN A 144 -6.81 2.94 24.26
C GLN A 144 -6.56 1.76 25.22
N PRO A 145 -6.61 1.98 26.55
CA PRO A 145 -6.53 0.87 27.51
C PRO A 145 -7.79 0.03 27.39
N VAL A 146 -7.63 -1.29 27.24
CA VAL A 146 -8.72 -2.25 27.39
C VAL A 146 -9.21 -2.14 28.83
N LEU A 147 -10.32 -1.44 29.04
CA LEU A 147 -11.07 -1.52 30.29
C LEU A 147 -11.69 -2.92 30.35
N VAL A 148 -11.03 -3.80 31.11
CA VAL A 148 -11.57 -5.10 31.57
C VAL A 148 -12.42 -4.88 32.80
#